data_AF-A0A4V0XDP1-F1
#
_entry.id   AF-A0A4V0XDP1-F1
#
_cell.length_a   1.000
_cell.length_b   1.000
_cell.length_c   1.000
_cell.angle_alpha   90.00
_cell.angle_beta   90.00
_cell.angle_gamma   90.00
#
_symmetry.space_group_name_H-M   'P 1'
#
loop_
_entity.id
_entity.type
_entity.pdbx_description
1 polymer ?
#
loop_
_entity_poly.entity_id
_entity_poly.type
_entity_poly.pdbx_seq_one_letter_code
_entity_poly.pdbx_strand_id
1 'polypeptide(L)' 'MLHEAPTSMLSANPPPNLQVSFRKPVRITITVPHSTHSALADRSDQEGRSLSNLAAYILENALKN' A
#
# COMPACT_ATOMS: atom_id res chain seq x y z
N MET A 1 -36.86 -30.70 41.73
CA MET A 1 -35.82 -29.68 41.96
C MET A 1 -34.48 -30.32 41.58
N LEU A 2 -34.16 -30.29 40.29
CA LEU A 2 -32.95 -30.89 39.70
C LEU A 2 -32.04 -29.77 39.20
N HIS A 3 -30.74 -29.96 39.38
CA HIS A 3 -29.67 -28.97 39.26
C HIS A 3 -29.46 -28.52 37.81
N GLU A 4 -29.50 -27.21 37.55
CA GLU A 4 -29.03 -26.61 36.30
C GLU A 4 -27.51 -26.39 36.40
N ALA A 5 -26.72 -27.15 35.64
CA ALA A 5 -25.27 -26.94 35.52
C ALA A 5 -24.96 -25.71 34.64
N PRO A 6 -23.91 -24.92 34.93
CA PRO A 6 -23.55 -23.77 34.11
C PRO A 6 -22.62 -24.23 32.98
N THR A 7 -23.16 -24.37 31.76
CA THR A 7 -22.34 -24.67 30.58
C THR A 7 -22.78 -23.82 29.40
N SER A 8 -22.04 -22.75 29.10
CA SER A 8 -21.42 -22.60 27.78
C SER A 8 -20.50 -21.38 27.75
N MET A 9 -19.24 -21.63 28.13
CA MET A 9 -18.09 -20.80 27.79
C MET A 9 -17.79 -20.96 26.30
N LEU A 10 -18.34 -20.12 25.44
CA LEU A 10 -17.82 -19.89 24.08
C LEU A 10 -18.09 -18.45 23.62
N SER A 11 -17.60 -17.47 24.38
CA SER A 11 -17.26 -16.17 23.81
C SER A 11 -15.95 -16.36 23.02
N ALA A 12 -16.06 -16.97 21.85
CA ALA A 12 -14.96 -16.99 20.90
C ALA A 12 -14.81 -15.56 20.38
N ASN A 13 -13.87 -14.80 20.95
CA ASN A 13 -13.42 -13.56 20.35
C ASN A 13 -13.04 -13.89 18.89
N PRO A 14 -13.63 -13.23 17.88
CA PRO A 14 -13.18 -13.42 16.51
C PRO A 14 -11.68 -13.12 16.47
N PRO A 15 -10.89 -13.90 15.70
CA PRO A 15 -9.46 -13.64 15.59
C PRO A 15 -9.27 -12.16 15.21
N PRO A 16 -8.25 -11.48 15.79
CA PRO A 16 -7.98 -10.10 15.43
C PRO A 16 -7.85 -10.05 13.92
N ASN A 17 -8.74 -9.28 13.30
CA ASN A 17 -8.76 -9.10 11.86
C ASN A 17 -7.39 -8.51 11.53
N LEU A 18 -6.49 -9.34 10.98
CA LEU A 18 -5.19 -8.94 10.46
C LEU A 18 -5.46 -8.16 9.18
N GLN A 19 -6.13 -7.01 9.34
CA GLN A 19 -6.19 -5.98 8.34
C GLN A 19 -4.77 -5.46 8.25
N VAL A 20 -3.99 -6.11 7.38
CA VAL A 20 -2.81 -5.51 6.80
C VAL A 20 -3.32 -4.21 6.20
N SER A 21 -3.13 -3.12 6.94
CA SER A 21 -3.59 -1.79 6.56
C SER A 21 -2.69 -1.33 5.43
N PHE A 22 -2.93 -1.87 4.23
CA PHE A 22 -2.40 -1.31 3.01
C PHE A 22 -2.98 0.09 2.93
N ARG A 23 -2.15 1.08 3.27
CA ARG A 23 -2.51 2.48 3.10
C ARG A 23 -2.94 2.64 1.66
N LYS A 24 -4.15 3.16 1.47
CA LYS A 24 -4.69 3.39 0.13
C LYS A 24 -3.70 4.25 -0.66
N PRO A 25 -3.43 3.93 -1.95
CA PRO A 25 -2.58 4.76 -2.78
C PRO A 25 -3.04 6.22 -2.78
N VAL A 26 -2.11 7.15 -2.60
CA VAL A 26 -2.39 8.59 -2.64
C VAL A 26 -1.89 9.14 -3.97
N ARG A 27 -2.77 9.78 -4.74
CA ARG A 27 -2.41 10.45 -5.99
C ARG A 27 -1.83 11.82 -5.69
N ILE A 28 -0.64 12.09 -6.22
CA ILE A 28 -0.01 13.40 -6.21
C ILE A 28 0.11 13.93 -7.64
N THR A 29 -0.04 15.24 -7.82
CA THR A 29 0.24 15.94 -9.06
C THR A 29 1.29 16.98 -8.77
N ILE A 30 2.36 17.01 -9.57
CA ILE A 30 3.46 17.96 -9.42
C ILE A 30 3.81 18.55 -10.79
N THR A 31 4.29 19.78 -10.80
CA THR A 31 4.91 20.39 -11.98
C THR A 31 6.42 20.18 -11.91
N VAL A 32 7.02 19.68 -12.99
CA VAL A 32 8.46 19.43 -13.08
C VAL A 32 9.04 20.13 -14.32
N PRO A 33 10.35 20.42 -14.35
CA PRO A 33 11.02 20.87 -15.56
C PRO A 33 10.81 19.90 -16.73
N HIS A 34 10.74 20.43 -17.95
CA HIS A 34 10.58 19.61 -19.17
C HIS A 34 11.70 18.56 -19.31
N SER A 35 12.93 18.92 -18.96
CA SER A 35 14.08 18.00 -18.98
C SER A 35 13.87 16.79 -18.05
N THR A 36 13.31 17.01 -16.86
CA THR A 36 12.96 15.92 -15.93
C THR A 36 11.86 15.03 -16.50
N HIS A 37 10.82 15.62 -17.11
CA HIS A 37 9.77 14.83 -17.77
C HIS A 37 10.33 13.97 -18.92
N SER A 38 11.17 14.55 -19.79
CA SER A 38 11.79 13.81 -20.91
C SER A 38 12.64 12.65 -20.41
N ALA A 39 13.49 12.89 -19.41
CA ALA A 39 14.33 11.84 -18.83
C ALA A 39 13.51 10.72 -18.19
N LEU A 40 12.37 11.04 -17.56
CA LEU A 40 11.45 10.04 -17.03
C LEU A 40 10.78 9.23 -18.15
N ALA A 41 10.34 9.88 -19.23
CA ALA A 41 9.73 9.21 -20.39
C ALA A 41 10.71 8.24 -21.04
N ASP A 42 11.90 8.72 -21.43
CA ASP A 42 12.93 7.91 -22.08
C ASP A 42 13.31 6.68 -21.24
N ARG A 43 13.50 6.88 -19.93
CA ARG A 43 13.83 5.80 -19.01
C ARG A 43 12.66 4.84 -18.82
N SER A 44 11.41 5.33 -18.78
CA SER A 44 10.24 4.48 -18.63
C SER A 44 10.03 3.57 -19.84
N ASP A 45 10.27 4.10 -21.04
CA ASP A 45 10.23 3.34 -22.29
C ASP A 45 11.34 2.28 -22.33
N GLN A 46 12.57 2.63 -21.95
CA GLN A 46 13.69 1.68 -21.87
C GLN A 46 13.46 0.56 -20.85
N GLU A 47 12.85 0.87 -19.70
CA GLU A 47 12.53 -0.12 -18.66
C GLU A 47 11.24 -0.91 -18.96
N GLY A 48 10.46 -0.53 -19.99
CA GLY A 48 9.20 -1.20 -20.33
C GLY A 48 8.12 -1.06 -19.25
N ARG A 49 8.10 0.06 -18.52
CA ARG A 49 7.18 0.32 -17.40
C ARG A 49 6.48 1.67 -17.58
N SER A 50 5.33 1.85 -16.94
CA SER A 50 4.66 3.15 -17.02
C SER A 50 5.47 4.26 -16.33
N LEU A 51 5.36 5.47 -16.86
CA LEU A 51 6.00 6.67 -16.31
C LEU A 51 5.64 6.91 -14.83
N SER A 52 4.39 6.67 -14.44
CA SER A 52 3.94 6.80 -13.05
C SER A 52 4.57 5.75 -12.13
N ASN A 53 4.76 4.52 -12.62
CA ASN A 53 5.40 3.47 -11.86
C ASN A 53 6.90 3.74 -11.67
N LEU A 54 7.59 4.22 -12.71
CA LEU A 54 8.98 4.68 -12.61
C LEU A 54 9.13 5.85 -11.64
N ALA A 55 8.27 6.85 -11.75
CA ALA A 55 8.28 8.01 -10.86
C ALA A 55 8.09 7.59 -9.39
N ALA A 56 7.14 6.69 -9.11
CA ALA A 56 6.93 6.15 -7.77
C ALA A 56 8.18 5.43 -7.24
N TYR A 57 8.79 4.56 -8.05
CA TYR A 57 10.01 3.86 -7.66
C TYR A 57 11.19 4.80 -7.36
N ILE A 58 11.40 5.81 -8.20
CA ILE A 58 12.47 6.80 -7.98
C ILE A 58 12.21 7.57 -6.68
N LEU A 59 10.98 8.03 -6.45
CA LEU A 59 10.59 8.74 -5.23
C LEU A 59 10.78 7.87 -3.98
N GLU A 60 10.31 6.63 -4.02
CA GLU A 60 10.52 5.68 -2.91
C GLU A 60 12.00 5.44 -2.64
N ASN A 61 12.81 5.24 -3.68
CA ASN A 61 14.24 4.99 -3.53
C ASN A 61 15.00 6.21 -3.00
N ALA A 62 14.62 7.42 -3.43
CA ALA A 62 15.22 8.66 -2.96
C ALA A 62 14.91 8.97 -1.48
N LEU A 63 13.83 8.40 -0.94
CA LEU A 63 13.40 8.62 0.45
C LEU A 63 13.85 7.50 1.42
N LYS A 64 14.41 6.40 0.92
CA LYS A 64 14.79 5.20 1.68
C LYS A 64 16.13 5.32 2.45
N ASN A 65 16.51 6.52 2.92
CA ASN A 65 17.73 6.75 3.71
C ASN A 65 18.02 5.65 4.75
#